data_AF-A0A966EWQ0-F1
#
_entry.id   AF-A0A966EWQ0-F1
#
_cell.length_a   1.000
_cell.length_b   1.000
_cell.length_c   1.000
_cell.angle_alpha   90.00
_cell.angle_beta   90.00
_cell.angle_gamma   90.00
#
_symmetry.space_group_name_H-M   'P 1'
#
loop_
_entity.id
_entity.type
_entity.pdbx_description
1 polymer ?
#
loop_
_entity_poly.entity_id
_entity_poly.type
_entity_poly.pdbx_seq_one_letter_code
_entity_poly.pdbx_strand_id
1 'polypeptide(L)' 'MINMQDLRKKSVAELTSVVESARKTVREERFKDRFSRKANIIQNAKTEIARALTELSARRRNPETK' A
#
# COMPACT_ATOMS: atom_id res chain seq x y z
N MET A 1 -6.26 -6.12 5.61
CA MET A 1 -6.10 -4.72 5.21
C MET A 1 -5.31 -4.00 6.30
N ILE A 2 -4.15 -3.45 5.97
CA ILE A 2 -3.31 -2.73 6.95
C ILE A 2 -3.97 -1.39 7.31
N ASN A 3 -4.08 -1.08 8.59
CA ASN A 3 -4.61 0.19 9.08
C ASN A 3 -3.51 1.27 9.13
N MET A 4 -3.88 2.54 9.30
CA MET A 4 -2.90 3.63 9.36
C MET A 4 -1.98 3.59 10.59
N GLN A 5 -2.46 3.05 11.72
CA GLN A 5 -1.67 2.98 12.95
C GLN A 5 -0.50 2.00 12.81
N ASP A 6 -0.72 0.89 12.11
CA ASP A 6 0.29 -0.12 11.84
C ASP A 6 1.35 0.41 10.84
N LEU A 7 0.93 1.18 9.83
CA LEU A 7 1.85 1.81 8.88
C LEU A 7 2.76 2.84 9.56
N ARG A 8 2.24 3.61 10.53
CA ARG A 8 3.06 4.57 11.30
C ARG A 8 4.17 3.90 12.11
N LYS A 9 4.00 2.64 12.50
CA LYS A 9 5.02 1.88 13.24
C LYS A 9 6.15 1.38 12.34
N LYS A 10 5.88 1.21 11.04
CA LYS A 10 6.87 0.71 10.06
C LYS A 10 7.97 1.71 9.75
N SER A 11 9.14 1.21 9.42
CA SER A 11 10.25 1.98 8.84
C SER A 11 9.96 2.42 7.40
N VAL A 12 10.75 3.35 6.87
CA VAL A 12 10.65 3.80 5.47
C VAL A 12 10.87 2.64 4.49
N ALA A 13 11.81 1.74 4.80
CA ALA A 13 12.09 0.55 4.00
C ALA A 13 10.85 -0.36 3.95
N GLU A 14 10.26 -0.67 5.11
CA GLU A 14 9.05 -1.50 5.18
C GLU A 14 7.85 -0.86 4.48
N LEU A 15 7.67 0.46 4.60
CA LEU A 15 6.60 1.18 3.89
C LEU A 15 6.76 1.06 2.37
N THR A 16 8.01 1.08 1.89
CA THR A 16 8.31 0.91 0.46
C THR A 16 7.97 -0.51 0.02
N SER A 17 8.35 -1.53 0.80
CA SER A 17 7.98 -2.93 0.54
C SER A 17 6.47 -3.16 0.53
N VAL A 18 5.72 -2.47 1.43
CA VAL A 18 4.24 -2.51 1.44
C VAL A 18 3.68 -1.94 0.13
N VAL A 19 4.22 -0.82 -0.37
CA VAL A 19 3.79 -0.24 -1.65
C VAL A 19 4.09 -1.19 -2.82
N GLU A 20 5.27 -1.80 -2.84
CA GLU A 20 5.69 -2.71 -3.92
C GLU A 20 4.82 -3.97 -3.97
N SER A 21 4.64 -4.62 -2.82
CA SER A 21 3.79 -5.81 -2.69
C SER A 21 2.34 -5.51 -3.09
N ALA A 22 1.74 -4.44 -2.58
CA ALA A 22 0.38 -4.06 -2.93
C ALA A 22 0.24 -3.69 -4.43
N ARG A 23 1.24 -3.03 -5.03
CA ARG A 23 1.28 -2.79 -6.49
C ARG A 23 1.35 -4.09 -7.27
N LYS A 24 2.12 -5.08 -6.80
CA LYS A 24 2.19 -6.41 -7.40
C LYS A 24 0.83 -7.09 -7.37
N THR A 25 0.13 -7.08 -6.23
CA THR A 25 -1.23 -7.61 -6.11
C THR A 25 -2.20 -6.95 -7.09
N VAL A 26 -2.15 -5.62 -7.25
CA VAL A 26 -2.99 -4.92 -8.24
C VAL A 26 -2.70 -5.42 -9.66
N ARG A 27 -1.43 -5.63 -10.02
CA ARG A 27 -1.07 -6.15 -11.35
C ARG A 27 -1.57 -7.58 -11.52
N GLU A 28 -1.18 -8.48 -10.62
CA GLU A 28 -1.58 -9.90 -10.65
C GLU A 28 -3.09 -10.04 -10.78
N GLU A 29 -3.86 -9.29 -10.00
CA GLU A 29 -5.33 -9.33 -10.04
C GLU A 29 -5.92 -8.75 -11.33
N ARG A 30 -5.28 -7.72 -11.92
CA ARG A 30 -5.71 -7.15 -13.20
C ARG A 30 -5.42 -8.07 -14.39
N PHE A 31 -4.36 -8.85 -14.34
CA PHE A 31 -3.99 -9.80 -15.39
C PHE A 31 -4.79 -11.11 -15.34
N LYS A 32 -5.55 -11.36 -14.27
CA LYS A 32 -6.52 -12.46 -14.24
C LYS A 32 -7.64 -12.26 -15.27
N ASP A 33 -8.22 -13.39 -15.68
CA ASP A 33 -9.43 -13.40 -16.50
C ASP A 33 -10.61 -12.71 -15.77
N ARG A 34 -11.64 -12.35 -16.53
CA ARG A 34 -12.78 -11.56 -16.04
C ARG A 34 -13.53 -12.23 -14.89
N PHE A 35 -13.59 -13.56 -14.85
CA PHE A 35 -14.33 -14.32 -13.84
C PHE A 35 -13.50 -14.58 -12.59
N SER A 36 -12.18 -14.69 -12.71
CA SER A 36 -11.26 -14.86 -11.58
C SER A 36 -10.85 -13.55 -10.91
N ARG A 37 -11.05 -12.40 -11.57
CA ARG A 37 -10.71 -11.07 -11.03
C ARG A 37 -11.64 -10.67 -9.89
N LYS A 38 -11.06 -10.35 -8.73
CA LYS A 38 -11.76 -9.88 -7.54
C LYS A 38 -11.59 -8.37 -7.34
N ALA A 39 -12.66 -7.61 -7.58
CA ALA A 39 -12.66 -6.16 -7.43
C ALA A 39 -12.25 -5.70 -6.01
N ASN A 40 -12.71 -6.40 -4.97
CA ASN A 40 -12.38 -6.10 -3.58
C ASN A 40 -10.88 -6.21 -3.29
N ILE A 41 -10.18 -7.16 -3.92
CA ILE A 41 -8.71 -7.30 -3.76
C ILE A 41 -8.00 -6.09 -4.37
N ILE A 42 -8.42 -5.66 -5.57
CA ILE A 42 -7.86 -4.48 -6.23
C ILE A 42 -8.12 -3.22 -5.38
N GLN A 43 -9.33 -3.05 -4.87
CA GLN A 43 -9.71 -1.90 -4.05
C GLN A 43 -8.90 -1.85 -2.74
N ASN A 44 -8.75 -2.99 -2.06
CA ASN A 44 -7.97 -3.08 -0.83
C ASN A 44 -6.49 -2.77 -1.09
N ALA A 45 -5.90 -3.36 -2.12
CA ALA A 45 -4.50 -3.10 -2.47
C ALA A 45 -4.25 -1.63 -2.86
N LYS A 46 -5.17 -0.99 -3.60
CA LYS A 46 -5.10 0.46 -3.89
C LYS A 46 -5.17 1.31 -2.62
N THR A 47 -6.01 0.92 -1.68
CA THR A 47 -6.15 1.61 -0.40
C THR A 47 -4.86 1.51 0.41
N GLU A 48 -4.22 0.34 0.44
CA GLU A 48 -2.93 0.14 1.11
C GLU A 48 -1.81 0.95 0.46
N ILE A 49 -1.75 1.00 -0.87
CA ILE A 49 -0.81 1.87 -1.61
C ILE A 49 -1.00 3.34 -1.20
N ALA A 50 -2.23 3.84 -1.23
CA ALA A 50 -2.53 5.24 -0.92
C ALA A 50 -2.12 5.59 0.52
N ARG A 51 -2.42 4.71 1.48
CA ARG A 51 -2.07 4.90 2.89
C ARG A 51 -0.56 4.91 3.11
N ALA A 52 0.17 3.94 2.54
CA ALA A 52 1.62 3.85 2.70
C ALA A 52 2.34 5.04 2.03
N LEU A 53 1.89 5.48 0.85
CA LEU A 53 2.44 6.67 0.18
C LEU A 53 2.12 7.96 0.94
N THR A 54 0.95 8.05 1.57
CA THR A 54 0.58 9.19 2.42
C THR A 54 1.53 9.31 3.60
N GLU A 55 1.82 8.19 4.28
CA GLU A 55 2.78 8.15 5.38
C GLU A 55 4.20 8.50 4.92
N LEU A 56 4.67 7.94 3.82
CA LEU A 56 5.98 8.29 3.23
C LEU A 56 6.08 9.78 2.90
N SER A 57 5.01 10.35 2.33
CA SER A 57 4.93 11.78 2.01
C SER A 57 4.89 12.66 3.26
N ALA A 58 4.23 12.22 4.34
CA ALA A 58 4.20 12.91 5.62
C ALA A 58 5.60 12.97 6.25
N ARG A 59 6.33 11.85 6.26
CA ARG A 59 7.72 11.78 6.78
C ARG A 59 8.69 12.64 5.98
N ARG A 60 8.55 12.68 4.66
CA ARG A 60 9.36 13.56 3.80
C ARG A 60 9.13 15.05 4.09
N ARG A 61 7.89 15.42 4.45
CA ARG A 61 7.53 16.80 4.77
C ARG A 61 7.96 17.20 6.19
N ASN A 62 7.87 16.27 7.13
CA ASN A 62 8.22 16.47 8.53
C ASN A 62 9.35 15.51 8.91
N PRO A 63 10.62 15.85 8.62
CA PRO A 63 11.76 14.98 8.95
C PRO A 63 11.91 14.74 10.47
N GLU A 64 11.29 15.56 11.32
CA GLU A 64 11.25 15.37 12.77
C GLU A 64 10.15 14.41 13.24
N THR A 65 9.24 13.98 12.36
CA THR A 65 8.29 12.91 12.67
C THR A 65 8.92 11.54 12.41
N LYS A 66 9.76 11.15 13.38
CA LYS A 66 10.61 9.95 13.52
C LYS A 66 12.01 10.01 12.93
#